data_AF-A0A2H0AUG2-F1
#
_entry.id   AF-A0A2H0AUG2-F1
#
_cell.length_a   1.000
_cell.length_b   1.000
_cell.length_c   1.000
_cell.angle_alpha   90.00
_cell.angle_beta   90.00
_cell.angle_gamma   90.00
#
_symmetry.space_group_name_H-M   'P 1'
#
loop_
_entity.id
_entity.type
_entity.pdbx_description
1 polymer ?
#
loop_
_entity_poly.entity_id
_entity_poly.type
_entity_poly.pdbx_seq_one_letter_code
_entity_poly.pdbx_strand_id
1 'polypeptide(L)' 'SLDLIELITAVEEEFSRPGRKVEISDEDAGKMKTVQDALDYLYDHGIKDE' A
#
# COMPACT_ATOMS: atom_id res chain seq x y z
N SER A 1 0.10 14.71 -2.90
CA SER A 1 0.92 15.13 -4.05
C SER A 1 0.74 14.11 -5.15
N LEU A 2 1.01 14.46 -6.41
CA LEU A 2 0.92 13.50 -7.53
C LEU A 2 1.86 12.29 -7.30
N ASP A 3 3.07 12.55 -6.79
CA ASP A 3 4.08 11.52 -6.49
C ASP A 3 3.62 10.48 -5.46
N LEU A 4 2.77 10.88 -4.50
CA LEU A 4 2.22 9.95 -3.51
C LEU A 4 1.17 9.04 -4.15
N ILE A 5 0.34 9.56 -5.05
CA ILE A 5 -0.66 8.77 -5.78
C ILE A 5 0.05 7.72 -6.63
N GLU A 6 1.10 8.11 -7.35
CA GLU A 6 1.91 7.19 -8.15
C GLU A 6 2.56 6.10 -7.29
N LEU A 7 3.13 6.45 -6.12
CA LEU A 7 3.70 5.48 -5.19
C LEU A 7 2.65 4.47 -4.70
N ILE A 8 1.48 4.96 -4.28
CA ILE A 8 0.39 4.12 -3.77
C ILE A 8 -0.10 3.17 -4.86
N THR A 9 -0.36 3.66 -6.08
CA THR A 9 -0.79 2.81 -7.20
C THR A 9 0.26 1.75 -7.55
N ALA A 10 1.55 2.11 -7.55
CA ALA A 10 2.62 1.13 -7.79
C ALA A 10 2.67 0.04 -6.71
N VAL A 11 2.47 0.40 -5.44
CA VAL A 11 2.39 -0.55 -4.31
C VAL A 11 1.16 -1.46 -4.46
N GLU A 12 -0.01 -0.91 -4.77
CA GLU A 12 -1.23 -1.69 -5.01
C GLU A 12 -1.04 -2.71 -6.14
N GLU A 13 -0.44 -2.30 -7.25
CA GLU A 13 -0.19 -3.18 -8.41
C GLU A 13 0.85 -4.27 -8.10
N GLU A 14 1.97 -3.91 -7.46
CA GLU A 14 3.06 -4.85 -7.15
C GLU A 14 2.63 -5.95 -6.16
N PHE A 15 1.84 -5.58 -5.15
CA PHE A 15 1.44 -6.51 -4.09
C PHE A 15 0.07 -7.15 -4.33
N SER A 16 -0.69 -6.71 -5.34
CA SER A 16 -1.90 -7.40 -5.77
C SER A 16 -1.56 -8.71 -6.48
N ARG A 17 -2.12 -9.83 -6.01
CA ARG A 17 -1.96 -11.16 -6.61
C ARG A 17 -3.32 -11.78 -6.96
N PRO A 18 -3.39 -12.78 -7.85
CA PRO A 18 -4.64 -13.48 -8.13
C PRO A 18 -5.26 -14.04 -6.84
N GLY A 19 -6.45 -13.55 -6.48
CA GLY A 19 -7.16 -13.91 -5.23
C GLY A 19 -6.89 -13.01 -4.03
N ARG A 20 -6.02 -12.00 -4.14
CA ARG A 20 -5.79 -10.96 -3.13
C ARG A 20 -5.46 -9.63 -3.81
N LYS A 21 -6.43 -8.72 -3.81
CA LYS A 21 -6.25 -7.34 -4.28
C LYS A 21 -5.83 -6.45 -3.10
N VAL A 22 -4.81 -5.64 -3.31
CA VAL A 22 -4.40 -4.57 -2.39
C VAL A 22 -5.04 -3.30 -2.90
N GLU A 23 -5.73 -2.59 -2.01
CA GLU A 23 -6.39 -1.33 -2.33
C GLU A 23 -6.25 -0.43 -1.10
N ILE A 24 -5.67 0.74 -1.29
CA ILE A 24 -5.34 1.73 -0.27
C ILE A 24 -6.31 2.89 -0.45
N SER A 25 -7.17 3.11 0.55
CA SER A 25 -8.13 4.20 0.50
C SER A 25 -7.42 5.57 0.61
N ASP A 26 -8.02 6.63 0.06
CA ASP A 26 -7.49 8.00 0.21
C ASP A 26 -7.31 8.40 1.69
N GLU A 27 -8.15 7.87 2.58
CA GLU A 27 -8.05 8.11 4.02
C GLU A 27 -6.79 7.45 4.61
N ASP A 28 -6.49 6.22 4.21
CA ASP A 28 -5.33 5.47 4.71
C ASP A 28 -4.03 5.97 4.08
N ALA A 29 -4.05 6.29 2.79
CA ALA A 29 -2.96 6.99 2.11
C ALA A 29 -2.66 8.35 2.78
N GLY A 30 -3.69 9.05 3.29
CA GLY A 30 -3.52 10.28 4.05
C GLY A 30 -2.85 10.08 5.43
N LYS A 31 -2.95 8.88 6.01
CA LYS A 31 -2.31 8.49 7.27
C LYS A 31 -0.88 7.99 7.07
N MET A 32 -0.54 7.48 5.89
CA MET A 32 0.81 7.05 5.51
C MET A 32 1.74 8.26 5.35
N LYS A 33 2.47 8.60 6.42
CA LYS A 33 3.39 9.75 6.49
C LYS A 33 4.83 9.32 6.22
N THR A 34 5.13 8.05 6.43
CA THR A 34 6.47 7.47 6.39
C THR A 34 6.47 6.15 5.61
N VAL A 35 7.66 5.70 5.23
CA VAL A 35 7.84 4.37 4.60
C VAL A 35 7.44 3.24 5.56
N GLN A 36 7.62 3.44 6.87
CA GLN A 36 7.21 2.44 7.86
C GLN A 36 5.68 2.28 7.88
N ASP A 37 4.93 3.38 7.83
CA ASP A 37 3.46 3.31 7.77
C ASP A 37 2.98 2.52 6.54
N ALA A 38 3.71 2.61 5.43
CA ALA A 38 3.42 1.86 4.23
C ALA A 38 3.69 0.36 4.39
N LEU A 39 4.82 0.01 5.01
CA LEU A 39 5.15 -1.39 5.31
C LEU A 39 4.15 -2.01 6.29
N ASP A 40 3.81 -1.28 7.35
CA ASP A 40 2.86 -1.72 8.36
C ASP A 40 1.48 -1.98 7.75
N TYR A 41 1.02 -1.12 6.83
CA TYR A 41 -0.23 -1.33 6.09
C TYR A 41 -0.22 -2.65 5.29
N LEU A 42 0.90 -2.96 4.63
CA LEU A 42 1.04 -4.19 3.85
C LEU A 42 1.03 -5.43 4.77
N TYR A 43 1.76 -5.38 5.88
CA TYR A 43 1.78 -6.46 6.87
C TYR A 43 0.41 -6.72 7.48
N ASP A 44 -0.34 -5.67 7.80
CA ASP A 44 -1.71 -5.77 8.32
C ASP A 44 -2.68 -6.38 7.28
N HIS A 45 -2.42 -6.17 5.99
CA HIS A 45 -3.14 -6.81 4.88
C HIS A 45 -2.64 -8.24 4.57
N GLY A 46 -1.76 -8.79 5.42
CA GLY A 46 -1.27 -10.14 5.33
C GLY A 46 -0.24 -10.37 4.23
N ILE A 47 0.34 -9.30 3.68
CA ILE A 47 1.52 -9.35 2.81
C ILE A 47 2.72 -9.46 3.74
N LYS A 48 3.52 -10.51 3.57
CA LYS A 48 4.72 -10.73 4.38
C LYS A 48 5.93 -10.71 3.48
N ASP A 49 7.07 -10.43 4.06
CA ASP A 49 8.36 -10.61 3.40
C ASP A 49 8.48 -12.10 3.00
N GLU A 50 8.75 -12.35 1.72
CA GLU A 50 9.16 -13.67 1.23
C GLU A 50 10.65 -13.91 1.52
#